data_AF-A0A2N1JKL9-F1
#
_entry.id   AF-A0A2N1JKL9-F1
#
_cell.length_a   1.000
_cell.length_b   1.000
_cell.length_c   1.000
_cell.angle_alpha   90.00
_cell.angle_beta   90.00
_cell.angle_gamma   90.00
#
_symmetry.space_group_name_H-M   'P 1'
#
loop_
_entity.id
_entity.type
_entity.pdbx_description
1 polymer ?
#
loop_
_entity_poly.entity_id
_entity_poly.type
_entity_poly.pdbx_seq_one_letter_code
_entity_poly.pdbx_strand_id
1 'polypeptide(L)'
;MIPQPGGSREEGSMSQDYEIDTDVLRTMATKARGAVDSLGSSEVTQPKDPGHEWVTSAAAGFSASWSEGLTDRVTDTEDFADRLDTTARVFDEGTDAAKAEIDAMIWED
;
A
#
# COMPACT_ATOMS: atom_id res chain seq x y z
N MET A 1 49.34 -31.75 9.96
CA MET A 1 48.03 -32.27 10.42
C MET A 1 47.13 -31.06 10.55
N ILE A 2 46.26 -30.83 9.57
CA ILE A 2 45.43 -29.62 9.46
C ILE A 2 44.06 -29.97 10.07
N PRO A 3 43.51 -29.19 11.02
CA PRO A 3 42.20 -29.49 11.58
C PRO A 3 41.11 -29.22 10.53
N GLN A 4 40.18 -30.17 10.40
CA GLN A 4 38.94 -30.02 9.63
C GLN A 4 37.92 -29.21 10.44
N PRO A 5 37.34 -28.14 9.91
CA PRO A 5 36.20 -27.50 10.55
C PRO A 5 34.92 -28.27 10.15
N GLY A 6 34.41 -29.05 11.11
CA GLY A 6 33.00 -29.43 11.12
C GLY A 6 32.16 -28.17 11.30
N GLY A 7 31.47 -27.77 10.25
CA GLY A 7 30.37 -26.81 10.31
C GLY A 7 29.13 -27.55 9.87
N SER A 8 28.37 -28.06 10.84
CA SER A 8 26.97 -28.39 10.62
C SER A 8 26.30 -27.12 10.13
N ARG A 9 26.05 -27.05 8.82
CA ARG A 9 25.17 -26.05 8.24
C ARG A 9 23.78 -26.49 8.69
N GLU A 10 23.35 -25.97 9.84
CA GLU A 10 21.94 -25.83 10.13
C GLU A 10 21.38 -24.97 8.99
N GLU A 11 20.89 -25.65 7.96
CA GLU A 11 19.96 -25.04 7.02
C GLU A 11 18.68 -24.79 7.83
N GLY A 12 18.70 -23.68 8.57
CA GLY A 12 17.50 -23.00 8.99
C GLY A 12 16.75 -22.68 7.72
N SER A 13 15.83 -23.58 7.36
CA SER A 13 14.79 -23.31 6.41
C SER A 13 14.13 -22.00 6.86
N MET A 14 14.46 -20.90 6.20
CA MET A 14 13.67 -19.68 6.22
C MET A 14 12.36 -20.01 5.48
N SER A 15 11.54 -20.90 6.05
CA SER A 15 10.10 -20.72 5.94
C SER A 15 9.84 -19.45 6.74
N GLN A 16 10.00 -18.30 6.08
CA GLN A 16 9.30 -17.12 6.54
C GLN A 16 7.84 -17.51 6.38
N ASP A 17 7.23 -17.94 7.48
CA ASP A 17 5.80 -18.11 7.59
C ASP A 17 5.22 -16.71 7.39
N TYR A 18 5.04 -16.35 6.12
CA TYR A 18 4.28 -15.18 5.70
C TYR A 18 2.82 -15.50 5.98
N GLU A 19 2.46 -15.53 7.25
CA GLU A 19 1.08 -15.36 7.66
C GLU A 19 0.72 -13.94 7.23
N ILE A 20 0.02 -13.84 6.10
CA ILE A 20 -0.43 -12.56 5.57
C ILE A 20 -1.56 -12.12 6.49
N ASP A 21 -1.26 -11.16 7.36
CA ASP A 21 -2.24 -10.51 8.21
C ASP A 21 -3.14 -9.63 7.32
N THR A 22 -4.30 -10.15 6.95
CA THR A 22 -5.27 -9.46 6.10
C THR A 22 -5.88 -8.24 6.81
N ASP A 23 -5.85 -8.18 8.15
CA ASP A 23 -6.29 -7.02 8.92
C ASP A 23 -5.29 -5.86 8.83
N VAL A 24 -3.98 -6.16 8.75
CA VAL A 24 -2.96 -5.15 8.46
C VAL A 24 -3.17 -4.56 7.07
N LEU A 25 -3.49 -5.37 6.06
CA LEU A 25 -3.77 -4.89 4.71
C LEU A 25 -4.99 -3.96 4.68
N ARG A 26 -6.11 -4.35 5.31
CA ARG A 26 -7.32 -3.50 5.45
C ARG A 26 -7.04 -2.21 6.23
N THR A 27 -6.23 -2.29 7.28
CA THR A 27 -5.82 -1.13 8.07
C THR A 27 -5.00 -0.16 7.22
N MET A 28 -4.08 -0.66 6.39
CA MET A 28 -3.28 0.17 5.49
C MET A 28 -4.14 0.79 4.39
N ALA A 29 -5.11 0.06 3.83
CA ALA A 29 -6.08 0.60 2.87
C ALA A 29 -6.89 1.77 3.48
N THR A 30 -7.36 1.59 4.72
CA THR A 30 -8.07 2.64 5.47
C THR A 30 -7.20 3.87 5.69
N LYS A 31 -5.92 3.68 6.07
CA LYS A 31 -4.97 4.78 6.24
C LYS A 31 -4.68 5.52 4.94
N ALA A 32 -4.55 4.81 3.83
CA ALA A 32 -4.34 5.40 2.51
C ALA A 32 -5.52 6.31 2.12
N ARG A 33 -6.76 5.83 2.30
CA ARG A 33 -7.98 6.63 2.06
C ARG A 33 -8.06 7.85 2.98
N GLY A 34 -7.73 7.70 4.26
CA GLY A 34 -7.66 8.84 5.18
C GLY A 34 -6.62 9.90 4.79
N ALA A 35 -5.52 9.50 4.14
CA ALA A 35 -4.54 10.45 3.62
C ALA A 35 -5.09 11.23 2.40
N VAL A 36 -5.86 10.58 1.53
CA VAL A 36 -6.54 11.21 0.40
C VAL A 36 -7.53 12.28 0.88
N ASP A 37 -8.35 11.95 1.87
CA ASP A 37 -9.31 12.90 2.47
C ASP A 37 -8.60 14.16 3.02
N SER A 38 -7.41 13.97 3.62
CA SER A 38 -6.61 15.09 4.12
C SER A 38 -6.01 15.95 3.00
N LEU A 39 -5.64 15.35 1.86
CA LEU A 39 -5.01 16.04 0.74
C LEU A 39 -6.03 16.89 -0.03
N GLY A 40 -7.28 16.43 -0.17
CA GLY A 40 -8.36 17.20 -0.79
C GLY A 40 -8.68 18.52 -0.09
N SER A 41 -8.26 18.70 1.18
CA SER A 41 -8.43 19.93 1.94
C SER A 41 -7.34 20.99 1.71
N SER A 42 -6.29 20.69 0.94
CA SER A 42 -5.14 21.58 0.77
C SER A 42 -5.27 22.46 -0.49
N GLU A 43 -6.08 23.53 -0.41
CA GLU A 43 -6.17 24.51 -1.49
C GLU A 43 -4.95 25.45 -1.52
N VAL A 44 -4.36 25.64 -2.70
CA VAL A 44 -3.30 26.64 -2.92
C VAL A 44 -3.96 28.01 -3.09
N THR A 45 -3.71 28.91 -2.14
CA THR A 45 -4.23 30.28 -2.22
C THR A 45 -3.45 31.09 -3.27
N GLN A 46 -4.17 31.66 -4.24
CA GLN A 46 -3.55 32.53 -5.24
C GLN A 46 -3.12 33.87 -4.61
N PRO A 47 -1.94 34.43 -4.98
CA PRO A 47 -1.52 35.76 -4.53
C PRO A 47 -2.53 36.83 -4.96
N LYS A 48 -3.04 37.63 -4.02
CA LYS A 48 -4.06 38.66 -4.29
C LYS A 48 -3.52 39.91 -5.00
N ASP A 49 -2.23 40.20 -4.89
CA ASP A 49 -1.62 41.37 -5.53
C ASP A 49 -0.10 41.18 -5.71
N PRO A 50 0.33 40.44 -6.74
CA PRO A 50 1.75 40.14 -6.91
C PRO A 50 2.57 41.30 -7.49
N GLY A 51 1.93 42.45 -7.81
CA GLY A 51 2.58 43.66 -8.32
C GLY A 51 3.16 43.58 -9.73
N HIS A 52 3.34 42.36 -10.28
CA HIS A 52 3.90 42.12 -11.61
C HIS A 52 3.24 40.93 -12.31
N GLU A 53 2.93 41.11 -13.60
CA GLU A 53 2.29 40.10 -14.46
C GLU A 53 3.05 38.77 -14.51
N TRP A 54 4.39 38.81 -14.52
CA TRP A 54 5.20 37.59 -14.55
C TRP A 54 5.03 36.73 -13.28
N VAL A 55 4.78 37.35 -12.13
CA VAL A 55 4.53 36.65 -10.87
C VAL A 55 3.14 36.01 -10.89
N THR A 56 2.14 36.69 -11.45
CA THR A 56 0.80 36.10 -11.65
C THR A 56 0.87 34.87 -12.56
N SER A 57 1.62 34.97 -13.67
CA SER A 57 1.82 33.87 -14.61
C SER A 57 2.56 32.70 -13.95
N ALA A 58 3.62 32.97 -13.19
CA ALA A 58 4.34 31.93 -12.43
C ALA A 58 3.45 31.27 -11.36
N ALA A 59 2.66 32.05 -10.63
CA ALA A 59 1.74 31.54 -9.62
C ALA A 59 0.63 30.67 -10.23
N ALA A 60 0.11 31.06 -11.40
CA ALA A 60 -0.87 30.27 -12.14
C ALA A 60 -0.27 28.95 -12.64
N GLY A 61 0.94 29.00 -13.22
CA GLY A 61 1.67 27.79 -13.65
C GLY A 61 1.95 26.83 -12.50
N PHE A 62 2.44 27.35 -11.37
CA PHE A 62 2.65 26.57 -10.16
C PHE A 62 1.34 25.92 -9.66
N SER A 63 0.26 26.70 -9.57
CA SER A 63 -1.02 26.20 -9.07
C SER A 63 -1.59 25.10 -9.98
N ALA A 64 -1.45 25.25 -11.30
CA ALA A 64 -1.87 24.24 -12.25
C ALA A 64 -1.08 22.93 -12.10
N SER A 65 0.26 23.01 -12.13
CA SER A 65 1.12 21.82 -11.97
C SER A 65 0.99 21.17 -10.59
N TRP A 66 0.78 21.97 -9.54
CA TRP A 66 0.51 21.45 -8.19
C TRP A 66 -0.82 20.70 -8.14
N SER A 67 -1.88 21.26 -8.74
CA SER A 67 -3.21 20.63 -8.76
C SER A 67 -3.20 19.34 -9.57
N GLU A 68 -2.50 19.33 -10.71
CA GLU A 68 -2.30 18.13 -11.53
C GLU A 68 -1.55 17.05 -10.75
N GLY A 69 -0.38 17.37 -10.20
CA GLY A 69 0.40 16.42 -9.40
C GLY A 69 -0.31 15.93 -8.13
N LEU A 70 -1.14 16.78 -7.51
CA LEU A 70 -1.97 16.37 -6.38
C LEU A 70 -3.06 15.38 -6.81
N THR A 71 -3.68 15.61 -7.97
CA THR A 71 -4.69 14.71 -8.55
C THR A 71 -4.10 13.34 -8.88
N ASP A 72 -2.92 13.32 -9.51
CA ASP A 72 -2.18 12.09 -9.79
C ASP A 72 -1.88 11.34 -8.48
N ARG A 73 -1.42 12.07 -7.46
CA ARG A 73 -1.07 11.45 -6.18
C ARG A 73 -2.26 10.90 -5.42
N VAL A 74 -3.41 11.58 -5.49
CA VAL A 74 -4.67 11.07 -4.94
C VAL A 74 -5.06 9.78 -5.65
N THR A 75 -5.06 9.78 -6.98
CA THR A 75 -5.40 8.60 -7.80
C THR A 75 -4.49 7.41 -7.48
N ASP A 76 -3.17 7.61 -7.43
CA ASP A 76 -2.19 6.58 -7.07
C ASP A 76 -2.45 5.97 -5.68
N THR A 77 -2.90 6.80 -4.73
CA THR A 77 -3.12 6.39 -3.35
C THR A 77 -4.43 5.61 -3.21
N GLU A 78 -5.47 5.99 -3.95
CA GLU A 78 -6.72 5.23 -4.06
C GLU A 78 -6.48 3.86 -4.70
N ASP A 79 -5.76 3.82 -5.83
CA ASP A 79 -5.36 2.57 -6.49
C ASP A 79 -4.56 1.66 -5.55
N PHE A 80 -3.67 2.23 -4.75
CA PHE A 80 -2.92 1.48 -3.75
C PHE A 80 -3.84 0.89 -2.66
N ALA A 81 -4.81 1.67 -2.17
CA ALA A 81 -5.78 1.19 -1.18
C ALA A 81 -6.63 0.03 -1.73
N ASP A 82 -7.08 0.13 -2.98
CA ASP A 82 -7.89 -0.89 -3.63
C ASP A 82 -7.11 -2.18 -3.88
N ARG A 83 -5.81 -2.07 -4.20
CA ARG A 83 -4.92 -3.23 -4.30
C ARG A 83 -4.76 -3.93 -2.96
N LEU A 84 -4.60 -3.18 -1.86
CA LEU A 84 -4.49 -3.77 -0.51
C LEU A 84 -5.76 -4.53 -0.12
N ASP A 85 -6.94 -3.95 -0.36
CA ASP A 85 -8.22 -4.63 -0.08
C ASP A 85 -8.41 -5.87 -0.96
N THR A 86 -8.04 -5.78 -2.24
CA THR A 86 -8.09 -6.92 -3.16
C THR A 86 -7.18 -8.04 -2.69
N THR A 87 -5.94 -7.72 -2.28
CA THR A 87 -5.01 -8.71 -1.74
C THR A 87 -5.57 -9.34 -0.47
N ALA A 88 -6.08 -8.55 0.48
CA ALA A 88 -6.68 -9.06 1.71
C ALA A 88 -7.80 -10.07 1.42
N ARG A 89 -8.69 -9.74 0.48
CA ARG A 89 -9.79 -10.62 0.08
C ARG A 89 -9.29 -11.92 -0.53
N VAL A 90 -8.30 -11.88 -1.43
CA VAL A 90 -7.76 -13.10 -2.07
C VAL A 90 -7.13 -14.04 -1.04
N PHE A 91 -6.47 -13.49 -0.01
CA PHE A 91 -5.90 -14.30 1.07
C PHE A 91 -6.97 -14.93 1.98
N ASP A 92 -8.02 -14.19 2.33
CA ASP A 92 -9.16 -14.75 3.06
C ASP A 92 -9.82 -15.90 2.28
N GLU A 93 -10.14 -15.66 1.00
CA GLU A 93 -10.77 -16.65 0.12
C GLU A 93 -9.89 -17.91 -0.01
N GLY A 94 -8.57 -17.73 -0.13
CA GLY A 94 -7.61 -18.84 -0.14
C GLY A 94 -7.57 -19.62 1.18
N THR A 95 -7.66 -18.92 2.32
CA THR A 95 -7.67 -19.53 3.66
C THR A 95 -8.95 -20.33 3.88
N ASP A 96 -10.10 -19.78 3.49
CA ASP A 96 -11.40 -20.46 3.58
C ASP A 96 -11.45 -21.69 2.67
N ALA A 97 -10.92 -21.60 1.45
CA ALA A 97 -10.82 -22.74 0.53
C ALA A 97 -9.94 -23.87 1.09
N ALA A 98 -8.77 -23.53 1.63
CA ALA A 98 -7.87 -24.51 2.24
C ALA A 98 -8.51 -25.18 3.47
N LYS A 99 -9.25 -24.43 4.28
CA LYS A 99 -9.99 -24.97 5.43
C LYS A 99 -11.11 -25.92 5.00
N ALA A 100 -11.85 -25.58 3.95
CA ALA A 100 -12.89 -26.43 3.40
C ALA A 100 -12.34 -27.76 2.84
N GLU A 101 -11.19 -27.71 2.18
CA GLU A 101 -10.50 -28.92 1.70
C GLU A 101 -10.09 -29.83 2.86
N ILE A 102 -9.52 -29.27 3.94
CA ILE A 102 -9.14 -30.05 5.13
C ILE A 102 -10.38 -30.64 5.82
N ASP A 103 -11.47 -29.90 5.95
CA ASP A 103 -12.71 -30.39 6.58
C ASP A 103 -13.30 -31.57 5.79
N ALA A 104 -13.28 -31.51 4.46
CA ALA A 104 -13.68 -32.62 3.60
C ALA A 104 -12.80 -33.86 3.82
N MET A 105 -11.48 -33.71 3.93
CA MET A 105 -10.60 -34.85 4.22
C MET A 105 -10.82 -35.49 5.60
N ILE A 106 -11.32 -34.74 6.58
CA ILE A 106 -11.57 -35.23 7.95
C ILE A 106 -12.92 -35.96 8.04
N TRP A 107 -13.94 -35.51 7.31
CA TRP A 107 -15.31 -36.02 7.42
C TRP A 107 -15.81 -36.89 6.26
N GLU A 108 -15.11 -36.96 5.13
CA GLU A 108 -15.50 -37.80 3.99
C GLU A 108 -14.85 -39.22 3.99
N ASP A 109 -14.32 -39.68 5.14
CA ASP A 109 -13.85 -41.07 5.36
C ASP A 109 -14.84 -41.90 6.22
#